data_AF-A0AB74N165-F1
#
_entry.id   AF-A0AB74N165-F1
#
_cell.length_a   1.000
_cell.length_b   1.000
_cell.length_c   1.000
_cell.angle_alpha   90.00
_cell.angle_beta   90.00
_cell.angle_gamma   90.00
#
_symmetry.space_group_name_H-M   'P 1'
#
loop_
_entity.id
_entity.type
_entity.pdbx_description
1 polymer ?
#
loop_
_entity_poly.entity_id
_entity_poly.type
_entity_poly.pdbx_seq_one_letter_code
_entity_poly.pdbx_strand_id
1 'polypeptide(L)' 'MLLPYFPDVTEPQAQLWLNEYKQKQRVKENISEREYWTYLSGRAIAEEKGLDYFALLTGLQSETGYQHLSVTQSLLDKLI' A
#
# COMPACT_ATOMS: atom_id res chain seq x y z
N MET A 1 -3.99 -15.28 5.90
CA MET A 1 -5.40 -14.92 6.13
C MET A 1 -5.47 -13.44 6.44
N LEU A 2 -6.17 -12.66 5.59
CA LEU A 2 -6.36 -11.20 5.71
C LEU A 2 -7.27 -10.78 6.88
N LEU A 3 -8.21 -11.68 7.23
CA LEU A 3 -9.34 -11.45 8.13
C LEU A 3 -9.02 -10.91 9.55
N PRO A 4 -7.95 -11.32 10.26
CA PRO A 4 -7.73 -10.81 11.62
C PRO A 4 -7.20 -9.37 11.66
N TYR A 5 -6.64 -8.85 10.57
CA TYR A 5 -6.03 -7.51 10.53
C TYR A 5 -6.86 -6.50 9.74
N PHE A 6 -7.60 -6.96 8.72
CA PHE A 6 -8.47 -6.13 7.90
C PHE A 6 -9.80 -6.85 7.70
N PRO A 7 -10.70 -6.86 8.70
CA PRO A 7 -11.97 -7.60 8.62
C PRO A 7 -12.87 -7.10 7.49
N ASP A 8 -12.74 -5.83 7.11
CA ASP A 8 -13.51 -5.20 6.03
C ASP A 8 -12.91 -5.42 4.63
N VAL A 9 -11.70 -5.97 4.53
CA VAL A 9 -11.02 -6.20 3.25
C VAL A 9 -11.14 -7.67 2.86
N THR A 10 -11.91 -7.93 1.81
CA THR A 10 -12.04 -9.28 1.25
C THR A 10 -10.80 -9.69 0.46
N GLU A 11 -10.55 -10.99 0.34
CA GLU A 11 -9.42 -11.51 -0.46
C GLU A 11 -9.46 -11.05 -1.94
N PRO A 12 -10.61 -11.03 -2.63
CA PRO A 12 -10.70 -10.46 -3.98
C PRO A 12 -10.35 -8.97 -4.04
N GLN A 13 -10.74 -8.19 -3.01
CA GLN A 13 -10.42 -6.76 -2.92
C GLN A 13 -8.93 -6.53 -2.71
N ALA A 14 -8.31 -7.29 -1.79
CA ALA A 14 -6.87 -7.25 -1.58
C ALA A 14 -6.09 -7.61 -2.85
N GLN A 15 -6.55 -8.60 -3.62
CA GLN A 15 -5.95 -8.98 -4.89
C GLN A 15 -6.09 -7.87 -5.94
N LEU A 16 -7.25 -7.20 -5.99
CA LEU A 16 -7.47 -6.05 -6.88
C LEU A 16 -6.52 -4.90 -6.54
N TRP A 17 -6.42 -4.53 -5.26
CA TRP A 17 -5.48 -3.52 -4.77
C TRP A 17 -4.03 -3.87 -5.11
N LEU A 18 -3.63 -5.13 -4.93
CA LEU A 18 -2.29 -5.59 -5.30
C LEU A 18 -2.03 -5.41 -6.80
N ASN A 19 -3.00 -5.73 -7.65
CA ASN A 19 -2.88 -5.54 -9.09
C ASN A 19 -2.75 -4.05 -9.45
N GLU A 20 -3.53 -3.18 -8.81
CA GLU A 20 -3.43 -1.72 -8.99
C GLU A 20 -2.06 -1.18 -8.55
N TYR A 21 -1.54 -1.66 -7.42
CA TYR A 21 -0.21 -1.28 -6.93
C TYR A 21 0.88 -1.68 -7.92
N LYS A 22 0.86 -2.93 -8.43
CA LYS A 22 1.80 -3.40 -9.46
C LYS A 22 1.77 -2.52 -10.69
N GLN A 23 0.59 -2.16 -11.18
CA GLN A 23 0.43 -1.30 -12.36
C GLN A 23 0.95 0.11 -12.12
N LYS A 24 0.56 0.76 -11.01
CA LYS A 24 0.92 2.15 -10.73
C LYS A 24 2.39 2.35 -10.36
N GLN A 25 2.96 1.43 -9.59
CA GLN A 25 4.36 1.50 -9.16
C GLN A 25 5.33 0.87 -10.18
N ARG A 26 4.82 0.35 -11.31
CA ARG A 26 5.63 -0.34 -12.34
C ARG A 26 6.54 -1.43 -11.74
N VAL A 27 6.11 -2.05 -10.65
CA VAL A 27 6.89 -3.08 -9.96
C VAL A 27 6.81 -4.37 -10.76
N LYS A 28 7.94 -5.06 -10.93
CA LYS A 28 7.96 -6.41 -11.52
C LYS A 28 7.17 -7.39 -10.63
N GLU A 29 6.78 -8.53 -11.20
CA GLU A 29 5.87 -9.51 -10.60
C GLU A 29 6.19 -9.93 -9.15
N ASN A 30 7.46 -9.84 -8.73
CA ASN A 30 7.93 -10.25 -7.40
C ASN A 30 7.99 -9.07 -6.42
N ILE A 31 6.85 -8.79 -5.79
CA ILE A 31 6.79 -7.97 -4.59
C ILE A 31 7.09 -8.86 -3.39
N SER A 32 7.93 -8.41 -2.46
CA SER A 32 8.15 -9.15 -1.22
C SER A 32 6.86 -9.23 -0.39
N GLU A 33 6.66 -10.32 0.35
CA GLU A 33 5.52 -10.46 1.27
C GLU A 33 5.45 -9.28 2.26
N ARG A 34 6.61 -8.81 2.74
CA ARG A 34 6.69 -7.64 3.62
C ARG A 34 6.16 -6.38 2.94
N GLU A 35 6.56 -6.10 1.72
CA GLU A 35 6.07 -4.93 0.98
C GLU A 35 4.59 -5.05 0.65
N TYR A 36 4.10 -6.25 0.33
CA TYR A 36 2.68 -6.52 0.15
C TYR A 36 1.86 -6.15 1.40
N TRP A 37 2.22 -6.68 2.57
CA TRP A 37 1.49 -6.38 3.80
C TRP A 37 1.61 -4.92 4.23
N THR A 38 2.77 -4.30 4.00
CA THR A 38 2.99 -2.87 4.29
C THR A 38 2.09 -2.00 3.42
N TYR A 39 2.06 -2.27 2.11
CA TYR A 39 1.16 -1.60 1.15
C TYR A 39 -0.30 -1.76 1.56
N LEU A 40 -0.73 -3.01 1.81
CA LEU A 40 -2.10 -3.31 2.12
C LEU A 40 -2.57 -2.59 3.39
N SER A 41 -1.72 -2.58 4.42
CA SER A 41 -1.99 -1.88 5.68
C SER A 41 -2.12 -0.37 5.47
N GLY A 42 -1.18 0.23 4.75
CA GLY A 42 -1.24 1.66 4.44
C GLY A 42 -2.46 2.02 3.59
N ARG A 43 -2.82 1.15 2.64
CA ARG A 43 -4.00 1.35 1.79
C ARG A 43 -5.30 1.29 2.58
N ALA A 44 -5.44 0.32 3.49
CA ALA A 44 -6.63 0.19 4.33
C ALA A 44 -6.81 1.42 5.25
N ILE A 45 -5.74 1.87 5.92
CA ILE A 45 -5.80 3.06 6.78
C ILE A 45 -6.14 4.32 5.97
N ALA A 46 -5.56 4.46 4.77
CA ALA A 46 -5.86 5.59 3.90
C ALA A 46 -7.35 5.59 3.47
N GLU A 47 -7.92 4.43 3.11
CA GLU A 47 -9.34 4.35 2.75
C GLU A 47 -10.26 4.63 3.94
N GLU A 48 -9.96 4.12 5.13
CA GLU A 48 -10.70 4.43 6.36
C GLU A 48 -10.73 5.95 6.64
N LYS A 49 -9.62 6.63 6.36
CA LYS A 49 -9.47 8.09 6.54
C LYS A 49 -9.99 8.91 5.34
N GLY A 50 -10.51 8.28 4.29
CA GLY A 50 -10.97 8.96 3.07
C GLY A 50 -9.85 9.64 2.27
N LEU A 51 -8.61 9.17 2.41
CA LEU A 51 -7.42 9.71 1.76
C LEU A 51 -7.07 8.92 0.49
N ASP A 52 -6.56 9.62 -0.54
CA ASP A 52 -5.99 8.94 -1.71
C ASP A 52 -4.57 8.44 -1.40
N TYR A 53 -4.48 7.15 -1.10
CA TYR A 53 -3.21 6.46 -0.85
C TYR A 53 -2.15 6.71 -1.94
N PHE A 54 -2.53 6.71 -3.22
CA PHE A 54 -1.55 6.87 -4.30
C PHE A 54 -1.06 8.31 -4.41
N ALA A 55 -1.94 9.30 -4.17
CA ALA A 55 -1.52 10.69 -4.10
C ALA A 55 -0.50 10.92 -2.97
N LEU A 56 -0.77 10.35 -1.79
CA LEU A 56 0.16 10.40 -0.65
C LEU A 56 1.48 9.70 -0.96
N LEU A 57 1.42 8.52 -1.58
CA LEU A 57 2.60 7.76 -1.96
C LEU A 57 3.45 8.52 -2.98
N THR A 58 2.85 9.10 -4.02
CA THR A 58 3.56 9.89 -5.04
C THR A 58 4.17 11.18 -4.46
N GLY A 59 3.46 11.84 -3.54
CA GLY A 59 3.98 13.00 -2.81
C GLY A 59 5.22 12.60 -2.01
N LEU A 60 5.13 11.52 -1.25
CA LEU A 60 6.25 11.02 -0.44
C LEU A 60 7.44 10.58 -1.29
N GLN A 61 7.19 9.90 -2.42
CA GLN A 61 8.23 9.53 -3.39
C GLN A 61 8.96 10.76 -3.93
N SER A 62 8.23 11.84 -4.19
CA SER A 62 8.81 13.09 -4.71
C SER A 62 9.61 13.84 -3.64
N GLU A 63 9.20 13.76 -2.37
CA GLU A 63 9.90 14.39 -1.24
C GLU A 63 11.19 13.67 -0.85
N THR A 64 11.17 12.33 -0.78
CA THR A 64 12.27 11.53 -0.19
C THR A 64 13.11 10.80 -1.23
N GLY A 65 12.59 10.62 -2.45
CA GLY A 65 13.19 9.74 -3.46
C GLY A 65 13.05 8.24 -3.13
N TYR A 66 12.34 7.87 -2.06
CA TYR A 66 12.15 6.47 -1.69
C TYR A 66 11.30 5.72 -2.72
N GLN A 67 11.55 4.42 -2.85
CA GLN A 67 10.82 3.52 -3.76
C GLN A 67 10.46 2.21 -3.05
N HIS A 68 9.47 1.48 -3.59
CA HIS A 68 9.04 0.17 -3.11
C HIS A 68 8.75 0.14 -1.59
N LEU A 69 9.21 -0.90 -0.89
CA LEU A 69 9.06 -1.07 0.54
C LEU A 69 9.42 0.19 1.35
N SER A 70 10.49 0.90 0.99
CA SER A 70 10.94 2.07 1.77
C SER A 70 9.89 3.18 1.76
N VAL A 71 9.23 3.41 0.63
CA VAL A 71 8.21 4.45 0.53
C VAL A 71 6.86 4.00 1.08
N THR A 72 6.48 2.73 0.89
CA THR A 72 5.24 2.20 1.49
C THR A 72 5.35 2.14 3.01
N GLN A 73 6.53 1.78 3.54
CA GLN A 73 6.78 1.77 4.99
C GLN A 73 6.79 3.19 5.56
N SER A 74 7.50 4.12 4.91
CA SER A 74 7.49 5.53 5.35
C SER A 74 6.10 6.15 5.30
N LEU A 75 5.26 5.75 4.33
CA LEU A 75 3.88 6.20 4.28
C LEU A 75 3.03 5.59 5.39
N LEU A 76 3.18 4.29 5.66
CA LEU A 76 2.51 3.62 6.76
C LEU A 76 2.84 4.29 8.11
N ASP A 77 4.12 4.60 8.35
CA ASP A 77 4.58 5.29 9.57
C ASP A 77 3.98 6.70 9.70
N LYS A 78 3.64 7.37 8.59
CA LYS A 78 2.93 8.68 8.60
C LYS A 78 1.42 8.54 8.81
N LEU A 79 0.85 7.36 8.55
CA LEU A 79 -0.60 7.14 8.59
C LEU A 79 -1.10 6.64 9.95
N ILE A 80 -0.23 6.04 10.76
CA ILE A 80 -0.51 5.60 12.15
C ILE A 80 -0.37 6.80 13.09
#